data_AF-A0A4V3SHZ0-F1
#
_entry.id   AF-A0A4V3SHZ0-F1
#
_cell.length_a   1.000
_cell.length_b   1.000
_cell.length_c   1.000
_cell.angle_alpha   90.00
_cell.angle_beta   90.00
_cell.angle_gamma   90.00
#
_symmetry.space_group_name_H-M   'P 1'
#
loop_
_entity.id
_entity.type
_entity.pdbx_description
1 polymer ?
#
loop_
_entity_poly.entity_id
_entity_poly.type
_entity_poly.pdbx_seq_one_letter_code
_entity_poly.pdbx_strand_id
1 'polypeptide(L)'
;MRLGRALTQIALVALLGVKEVAGHYFFNQIAVNGAAQGEWKYIRQPPPQRISDRIPFLVTDENMRCNEKNPAKAETLKVKAGAELTWTLTLGSAIYHPGPSLVYLFKVPAGQQIADYDFSGNPKGWFKIHQEIPAQRTARGTATSVKHTIPKDLANGDYIIRIENLGLHNNDPEVFPTCGQITVEGGGNGAPGADQMVQFPGAYQPGGKGLTMIYNVQGDFVFPGPALWTGGGGGGGAAPPPPDKEKEKKEKEEKEKKEKEKKEKEEKEKKEKEEKEKKEKEEKEKKEKEAKEKEAKEKEAKEKEAKEKKEKEEKEKKEKEEKEKNKNKDTPTDPATNSTMDHGEYAWVMVPVNMATTITVIRPTGKPLQASKQPSDKNPDFAWVKIPVGVTTTVNVTSPNDPPPKPKARLVKRWFGETLLKEEMAIAERGEQLKVPKRLAKRECNRWLCRRGWP
;
A
#
# COMPACT_ATOMS: atom_id res chain seq x y z
N MET A 1 -15.16 60.66 -35.06
CA MET A 1 -13.75 60.58 -34.58
C MET A 1 -13.78 61.01 -33.12
N ARG A 2 -13.40 60.26 -32.08
CA ARG A 2 -12.44 59.16 -31.87
C ARG A 2 -12.93 58.23 -30.73
N LEU A 3 -12.57 56.95 -30.86
CA LEU A 3 -12.22 55.91 -29.88
C LEU A 3 -12.53 56.21 -28.39
N GLY A 4 -13.21 55.35 -27.61
CA GLY A 4 -13.07 53.89 -27.53
C GLY A 4 -12.28 53.53 -26.28
N ARG A 5 -12.90 52.85 -25.31
CA ARG A 5 -12.27 51.90 -24.35
C ARG A 5 -13.31 51.30 -23.41
N ALA A 6 -13.79 50.12 -23.76
CA ALA A 6 -14.38 49.17 -22.81
C ALA A 6 -13.22 48.61 -21.96
N LEU A 7 -13.30 48.77 -20.65
CA LEU A 7 -12.36 48.15 -19.70
C LEU A 7 -12.86 46.74 -19.37
N THR A 8 -12.30 45.75 -20.05
CA THR A 8 -12.39 44.34 -19.67
C THR A 8 -11.43 44.09 -18.51
N GLN A 9 -11.93 43.98 -17.28
CA GLN A 9 -11.12 43.48 -16.17
C GLN A 9 -10.99 41.96 -16.28
N ILE A 10 -9.87 41.50 -16.84
CA ILE A 10 -9.42 40.11 -16.66
C ILE A 10 -8.70 40.07 -15.32
N ALA A 11 -9.38 39.57 -14.28
CA ALA A 11 -8.76 39.20 -13.02
C ALA A 11 -7.90 37.95 -13.25
N LEU A 12 -6.60 38.14 -13.49
CA LEU A 12 -5.62 37.07 -13.54
C LEU A 12 -5.38 36.56 -12.11
N VAL A 13 -6.18 35.59 -11.66
CA VAL A 13 -5.90 34.85 -10.44
C VAL A 13 -4.72 33.92 -10.73
N ALA A 14 -3.51 34.41 -10.46
CA ALA A 14 -2.34 33.56 -10.40
C ALA A 14 -2.52 32.58 -9.24
N LEU A 15 -2.93 31.34 -9.54
CA LEU A 15 -2.74 30.22 -8.62
C LEU A 15 -1.23 30.06 -8.43
N LEU A 16 -0.68 30.73 -7.42
CA LEU A 16 0.54 30.27 -6.77
C LEU A 16 0.20 28.93 -6.13
N GLY A 17 0.38 27.86 -6.91
CA GLY A 17 0.44 26.52 -6.37
C GLY A 17 1.53 26.54 -5.31
N VAL A 18 1.12 26.44 -4.05
CA VAL A 18 2.02 26.12 -2.96
C VAL A 18 2.61 24.77 -3.35
N LYS A 19 3.83 24.76 -3.89
CA LYS A 19 4.60 23.54 -3.99
C LYS A 19 4.80 23.11 -2.55
N GLU A 20 4.04 22.12 -2.10
CA GLU A 20 4.40 21.40 -0.89
C GLU A 20 5.81 20.86 -1.16
N VAL A 21 6.80 21.50 -0.56
CA VAL A 21 8.15 20.98 -0.56
C VAL A 21 8.11 19.83 0.41
N ALA A 22 7.80 18.64 -0.10
CA ALA A 22 8.14 17.41 0.58
C ALA A 22 9.66 17.45 0.78
N GLY A 23 10.10 17.75 2.01
CA GLY A 23 11.53 17.76 2.33
C GLY A 23 12.18 16.37 2.14
N HIS A 24 11.37 15.31 2.13
CA HIS A 24 11.81 13.93 2.04
C HIS A 24 11.65 13.41 0.61
N TYR A 25 12.67 12.71 0.13
CA TYR A 25 12.74 12.20 -1.23
C TYR A 25 13.40 10.83 -1.30
N PHE A 26 13.10 10.11 -2.38
CA PHE A 26 13.66 8.80 -2.71
C PHE A 26 14.22 8.82 -4.11
N PHE A 27 15.32 8.11 -4.31
CA PHE A 27 15.81 7.80 -5.64
C PHE A 27 15.01 6.63 -6.20
N ASN A 28 13.98 6.92 -6.98
CA ASN A 28 13.02 5.92 -7.44
C ASN A 28 13.32 5.37 -8.84
N GLN A 29 14.34 5.89 -9.54
CA GLN A 29 14.66 5.45 -10.89
C GLN A 29 16.16 5.52 -11.18
N ILE A 30 16.60 4.59 -12.04
CA ILE A 30 17.96 4.50 -12.56
C ILE A 30 17.90 4.68 -14.09
N ALA A 31 18.80 5.46 -14.65
CA ALA A 31 19.08 5.51 -16.08
C ALA A 31 20.50 4.99 -16.36
N VAL A 32 20.66 4.22 -17.44
CA VAL A 32 21.95 3.68 -17.89
C VAL A 32 22.34 4.43 -19.16
N ASN A 33 23.47 5.14 -19.15
CA ASN A 33 23.94 5.97 -20.27
C ASN A 33 22.84 6.90 -20.82
N GLY A 34 22.08 7.52 -19.92
CA GLY A 34 20.96 8.41 -20.25
C GLY A 34 19.62 7.75 -20.53
N ALA A 35 19.55 6.41 -20.69
CA ALA A 35 18.30 5.69 -20.93
C ALA A 35 17.64 5.23 -19.63
N ALA A 36 16.48 5.79 -19.30
CA ALA A 36 15.70 5.44 -18.11
C ALA A 36 15.26 3.96 -18.12
N GLN A 37 15.38 3.29 -16.97
CA GLN A 37 15.13 1.85 -16.83
C GLN A 37 13.76 1.52 -16.19
N GLY A 38 12.91 2.53 -15.97
CA GLY A 38 11.62 2.42 -15.29
C GLY A 38 11.71 2.72 -13.78
N GLU A 39 10.62 3.28 -13.22
CA GLU A 39 10.54 3.59 -11.79
C GLU A 39 10.39 2.31 -10.96
N TRP A 40 11.08 2.23 -9.83
CA TRP A 40 11.07 1.14 -8.84
C TRP A 40 11.43 -0.26 -9.38
N LYS A 41 11.68 -0.41 -10.68
CA LYS A 41 11.90 -1.72 -11.32
C LYS A 41 13.11 -2.47 -10.76
N TYR A 42 14.22 -1.75 -10.57
CA TYR A 42 15.50 -2.29 -10.11
C TYR A 42 15.88 -1.79 -8.72
N ILE A 43 14.95 -1.13 -8.04
CA ILE A 43 15.14 -0.49 -6.73
C ILE A 43 14.28 -1.24 -5.74
N ARG A 44 14.88 -1.62 -4.62
CA ARG A 44 14.17 -2.24 -3.52
C ARG A 44 13.30 -1.18 -2.84
N GLN A 45 11.99 -1.25 -3.10
CA GLN A 45 11.06 -0.20 -2.70
C GLN A 45 10.79 -0.27 -1.18
N PRO A 46 10.91 0.86 -0.46
CA PRO A 46 10.49 0.95 0.94
C PRO A 46 8.98 0.69 1.08
N PRO A 47 8.50 0.12 2.20
CA PRO A 47 7.09 -0.11 2.39
C PRO A 47 6.30 1.22 2.38
N PRO A 48 5.02 1.24 1.93
CA PRO A 48 4.24 2.46 1.73
C PRO A 48 4.11 3.38 2.95
N GLN A 49 4.25 2.83 4.16
CA GLN A 49 4.13 3.58 5.42
C GLN A 49 5.45 4.25 5.85
N ARG A 50 6.55 4.02 5.12
CA ARG A 50 7.87 4.57 5.39
C ARG A 50 8.39 5.50 4.28
N ILE A 51 7.46 6.06 3.51
CA ILE A 51 7.78 7.04 2.48
C ILE A 51 8.06 8.44 3.11
N SER A 52 8.11 8.56 4.45
CA SER A 52 8.24 9.86 5.11
C SER A 52 9.02 9.90 6.41
N ASP A 53 9.58 8.78 6.87
CA ASP A 53 10.39 8.76 8.07
C ASP A 53 11.78 9.28 7.70
N ARG A 54 11.99 10.57 8.00
CA ARG A 54 13.25 11.04 8.61
C ARG A 54 13.85 9.83 9.33
N ILE A 55 15.06 9.42 8.97
CA ILE A 55 15.83 8.55 9.84
C ILE A 55 16.66 9.52 10.70
N PRO A 56 16.07 10.18 11.73
CA PRO A 56 16.87 10.97 12.65
C PRO A 56 17.86 10.01 13.26
N PHE A 57 19.14 10.32 13.10
CA PHE A 57 20.27 9.64 13.69
C PHE A 57 19.99 8.25 14.27
N LEU A 58 19.81 7.27 13.39
CA LEU A 58 19.87 5.86 13.75
C LEU A 58 20.97 5.20 12.95
N VAL A 59 22.22 5.63 13.18
CA VAL A 59 23.41 4.94 12.63
C VAL A 59 23.55 3.50 13.13
N THR A 60 22.64 3.05 14.00
CA THR A 60 22.50 1.71 14.55
C THR A 60 21.30 0.95 14.02
N ASP A 61 20.36 1.58 13.28
CA ASP A 61 19.17 0.91 12.76
C ASP A 61 19.44 0.32 11.38
N GLU A 62 18.95 -0.89 11.13
CA GLU A 62 19.12 -1.62 9.87
C GLU A 62 18.51 -0.87 8.67
N ASN A 63 17.50 -0.03 8.89
CA ASN A 63 16.88 0.81 7.87
C ASN A 63 17.88 1.82 7.27
N MET A 64 18.97 2.18 7.94
CA MET A 64 19.97 3.08 7.33
C MET A 64 20.69 2.46 6.12
N ARG A 65 20.63 1.13 5.99
CA ARG A 65 21.24 0.38 4.90
C ARG A 65 20.54 0.67 3.58
N CYS A 66 19.24 0.37 3.51
CA CYS A 66 18.47 0.42 2.26
C CYS A 66 17.09 1.09 2.40
N ASN A 67 16.78 1.64 3.58
CA ASN A 67 15.46 2.13 3.98
C ASN A 67 14.33 1.10 3.81
N GLU A 68 14.63 -0.18 4.04
CA GLU A 68 13.68 -1.27 3.83
C GLU A 68 13.55 -2.15 5.07
N LYS A 69 12.31 -2.32 5.53
CA LYS A 69 11.91 -3.45 6.37
C LYS A 69 10.98 -4.31 5.53
N ASN A 70 11.46 -5.46 5.07
CA ASN A 70 10.79 -6.35 4.10
C ASN A 70 10.56 -5.66 2.73
N PRO A 71 11.61 -5.49 1.90
CA PRO A 71 11.49 -4.80 0.63
C PRO A 71 10.53 -5.50 -0.33
N ALA A 72 9.88 -4.72 -1.20
CA ALA A 72 9.24 -5.28 -2.38
C ALA A 72 10.30 -5.94 -3.28
N LYS A 73 9.93 -7.02 -4.00
CA LYS A 73 10.85 -7.67 -4.93
C LYS A 73 11.24 -6.71 -6.05
N ALA A 74 12.53 -6.40 -6.16
CA ALA A 74 13.11 -5.68 -7.28
C ALA A 74 13.67 -6.67 -8.31
N GLU A 75 13.64 -6.31 -9.58
CA GLU A 75 14.41 -6.99 -10.61
C GLU A 75 15.91 -6.67 -10.48
N THR A 76 16.75 -7.35 -11.25
CA THR A 76 18.20 -7.08 -11.28
C THR A 76 18.59 -6.45 -12.62
N LEU A 77 19.23 -5.28 -12.57
CA LEU A 77 19.63 -4.52 -13.75
C LEU A 77 21.01 -4.98 -14.22
N LYS A 78 21.11 -5.45 -15.46
CA LYS A 78 22.41 -5.76 -16.07
C LYS A 78 23.10 -4.48 -16.51
N VAL A 79 24.34 -4.28 -16.08
CA VAL A 79 25.16 -3.11 -16.41
C VAL A 79 26.57 -3.54 -16.78
N LYS A 80 27.20 -2.83 -17.71
CA LYS A 80 28.62 -3.01 -17.99
C LYS A 80 29.45 -2.20 -17.00
N ALA A 81 30.59 -2.74 -16.57
CA ALA A 81 31.61 -1.94 -15.92
C ALA A 81 32.00 -0.75 -16.84
N GLY A 82 32.17 0.43 -16.26
CA GLY A 82 32.37 1.69 -16.98
C GLY A 82 31.10 2.39 -17.48
N ALA A 83 29.90 1.80 -17.30
CA ALA A 83 28.64 2.47 -17.66
C ALA A 83 28.35 3.64 -16.69
N GLU A 84 27.75 4.71 -17.23
CA GLU A 84 27.20 5.80 -16.42
C GLU A 84 25.82 5.39 -15.90
N LEU A 85 25.63 5.52 -14.58
CA LEU A 85 24.33 5.42 -13.95
C LEU A 85 23.90 6.79 -13.43
N THR A 86 22.68 7.18 -13.77
CA THR A 86 22.02 8.36 -13.22
C THR A 86 20.87 7.92 -12.33
N TRP A 87 20.89 8.33 -11.07
CA TRP A 87 19.78 8.17 -10.15
C TRP A 87 18.89 9.40 -10.18
N THR A 88 17.58 9.22 -10.30
CA THR A 88 16.59 10.31 -10.36
C THR A 88 15.54 10.19 -9.27
N LEU A 89 14.95 11.33 -8.92
CA LEU A 89 13.85 11.43 -7.95
C LEU A 89 12.50 11.52 -8.67
N THR A 90 11.43 11.07 -8.00
CA THR A 90 10.06 11.05 -8.54
C THR A 90 9.63 12.46 -8.96
N LEU A 91 8.91 12.55 -10.08
CA LEU A 91 8.29 13.79 -10.59
C LEU A 91 9.27 14.97 -10.79
N GLY A 92 10.56 14.70 -10.97
CA GLY A 92 11.57 15.75 -11.10
C GLY A 92 11.79 16.53 -9.81
N SER A 93 11.54 15.90 -8.65
CA SER A 93 11.83 16.50 -7.34
C SER A 93 13.33 16.77 -7.21
N ALA A 94 13.67 17.77 -6.40
CA ALA A 94 15.06 18.12 -6.13
C ALA A 94 15.54 17.50 -4.81
N ILE A 95 16.82 17.15 -4.78
CA ILE A 95 17.57 16.83 -3.57
C ILE A 95 17.65 18.12 -2.77
N TYR A 96 16.69 18.26 -1.86
CA TYR A 96 16.37 19.53 -1.24
C TYR A 96 17.30 19.85 -0.06
N HIS A 97 17.70 18.84 0.72
CA HIS A 97 18.57 19.02 1.88
C HIS A 97 20.03 19.15 1.46
N PRO A 98 20.74 20.20 1.92
CA PRO A 98 22.15 20.37 1.60
C PRO A 98 23.00 19.32 2.31
N GLY A 99 23.87 18.68 1.53
CA GLY A 99 24.83 17.70 1.99
C GLY A 99 25.23 16.72 0.90
N PRO A 100 26.14 15.78 1.21
CA PRO A 100 26.75 14.96 0.18
C PRO A 100 25.82 13.87 -0.34
N SER A 101 26.00 13.52 -1.61
CA SER A 101 25.46 12.29 -2.19
C SER A 101 26.58 11.27 -2.31
N LEU A 102 26.32 10.03 -1.85
CA LEU A 102 27.30 8.96 -1.80
C LEU A 102 26.75 7.71 -2.47
N VAL A 103 27.59 6.95 -3.16
CA VAL A 103 27.21 5.66 -3.77
C VAL A 103 28.16 4.57 -3.31
N TYR A 104 27.58 3.46 -2.89
CA TYR A 104 28.27 2.27 -2.41
C TYR A 104 27.85 1.04 -3.19
N LEU A 105 28.73 0.04 -3.22
CA LEU A 105 28.43 -1.30 -3.72
C LEU A 105 28.66 -2.33 -2.62
N PHE A 106 27.87 -3.40 -2.67
CA PHE A 106 28.04 -4.60 -1.87
C PHE A 106 27.98 -5.81 -2.80
N LYS A 107 29.04 -6.61 -2.85
CA LYS A 107 29.06 -7.83 -3.67
C LYS A 107 28.27 -8.94 -2.98
N VAL A 108 27.26 -9.49 -3.66
CA VAL A 108 26.50 -10.62 -3.13
C VAL A 108 27.42 -11.85 -3.07
N PRO A 109 27.49 -12.58 -1.93
CA PRO A 109 28.34 -13.76 -1.81
C PRO A 109 27.96 -14.84 -2.84
N ALA A 110 28.96 -15.58 -3.32
CA ALA A 110 28.74 -16.65 -4.28
C ALA A 110 27.75 -17.70 -3.72
N GLY A 111 26.79 -18.11 -4.56
CA GLY A 111 25.74 -19.06 -4.18
C GLY A 111 24.53 -18.45 -3.49
N GLN A 112 24.53 -17.14 -3.18
CA GLN A 112 23.35 -16.44 -2.67
C GLN A 112 22.61 -15.69 -3.79
N GLN A 113 21.30 -15.61 -3.68
CA GLN A 113 20.46 -14.91 -4.65
C GLN A 113 20.31 -13.44 -4.26
N ILE A 114 20.60 -12.54 -5.19
CA ILE A 114 20.51 -11.09 -4.97
C ILE A 114 19.10 -10.65 -4.54
N ALA A 115 18.06 -11.30 -5.05
CA ALA A 115 16.67 -10.98 -4.74
C ALA A 115 16.28 -11.28 -3.28
N ASP A 116 16.96 -12.24 -2.64
CA ASP A 116 16.66 -12.71 -1.28
C ASP A 116 17.75 -12.30 -0.28
N TYR A 117 18.78 -11.55 -0.72
CA TYR A 117 19.88 -11.15 0.15
C TYR A 117 19.43 -10.09 1.17
N ASP A 118 19.47 -10.47 2.46
CA ASP A 118 18.90 -9.74 3.59
C ASP A 118 19.94 -9.08 4.52
N PHE A 119 21.23 -9.28 4.24
CA PHE A 119 22.34 -8.79 5.08
C PHE A 119 22.33 -9.34 6.52
N SER A 120 21.79 -10.53 6.73
CA SER A 120 21.85 -11.24 8.03
C SER A 120 23.26 -11.24 8.61
N GLY A 121 23.37 -10.86 9.89
CA GLY A 121 24.66 -10.72 10.59
C GLY A 121 25.41 -9.41 10.35
N ASN A 122 24.79 -8.45 9.65
CA ASN A 122 25.35 -7.12 9.35
C ASN A 122 26.79 -7.16 8.77
N PRO A 123 27.00 -7.83 7.62
CA PRO A 123 28.33 -8.09 7.11
C PRO A 123 29.06 -6.81 6.67
N LYS A 124 30.37 -6.80 6.94
CA LYS A 124 31.31 -5.81 6.40
C LYS A 124 31.61 -6.14 4.93
N GLY A 125 31.09 -5.33 4.02
CA GLY A 125 31.23 -5.57 2.58
C GLY A 125 30.80 -4.42 1.67
N TRP A 126 30.38 -3.29 2.25
CA TRP A 126 30.07 -2.07 1.50
C TRP A 126 31.35 -1.30 1.22
N PHE A 127 31.54 -0.84 -0.01
CA PHE A 127 32.64 0.05 -0.37
C PHE A 127 32.12 1.21 -1.21
N LYS A 128 32.71 2.39 -1.04
CA LYS A 128 32.26 3.63 -1.69
C LYS A 128 32.85 3.72 -3.09
N ILE A 129 32.00 4.00 -4.09
CA ILE A 129 32.42 4.18 -5.50
C ILE A 129 32.19 5.59 -6.03
N HIS A 130 31.40 6.40 -5.33
CA HIS A 130 31.15 7.78 -5.71
C HIS A 130 30.87 8.64 -4.48
N GLN A 131 31.27 9.90 -4.56
CA GLN A 131 30.91 10.94 -3.62
C GLN A 131 30.89 12.30 -4.33
N GLU A 132 29.87 13.08 -4.03
CA GLU A 132 29.77 14.47 -4.46
C GLU A 132 29.13 15.31 -3.35
N ILE A 133 29.40 16.61 -3.37
CA ILE A 133 28.74 17.58 -2.50
C ILE A 133 28.38 18.81 -3.34
N PRO A 134 27.21 19.42 -3.13
CA PRO A 134 26.87 20.65 -3.82
C PRO A 134 27.93 21.73 -3.59
N ALA A 135 28.31 22.43 -4.66
CA ALA A 135 29.25 23.55 -4.58
C ALA A 135 28.73 24.65 -3.64
N GLN A 136 27.43 24.94 -3.73
CA GLN A 136 26.77 25.89 -2.85
C GLN A 136 26.17 25.17 -1.63
N ARG A 137 26.98 25.10 -0.57
CA ARG A 137 26.66 24.39 0.67
C ARG A 137 25.59 25.04 1.54
N THR A 138 25.32 26.32 1.32
CA THR A 138 24.38 27.12 2.12
C THR A 138 22.99 27.24 1.50
N ALA A 139 22.79 26.74 0.27
CA ALA A 139 21.53 26.83 -0.45
C ALA A 139 20.76 25.51 -0.40
N ARG A 140 19.42 25.61 -0.52
CA ARG A 140 18.56 24.46 -0.85
C ARG A 140 19.08 23.83 -2.15
N GLY A 141 19.20 22.51 -2.18
CA GLY A 141 19.67 21.82 -3.37
C GLY A 141 18.64 21.88 -4.50
N THR A 142 19.13 21.98 -5.72
CA THR A 142 18.32 22.03 -6.96
C THR A 142 18.57 20.83 -7.86
N ALA A 143 19.55 19.98 -7.51
CA ALA A 143 19.88 18.78 -8.27
C ALA A 143 18.70 17.81 -8.23
N THR A 144 18.28 17.31 -9.38
CA THR A 144 17.20 16.32 -9.52
C THR A 144 17.75 14.91 -9.76
N SER A 145 19.08 14.78 -9.82
CA SER A 145 19.75 13.53 -10.15
C SER A 145 21.17 13.48 -9.61
N VAL A 146 21.69 12.27 -9.39
CA VAL A 146 23.10 11.99 -9.06
C VAL A 146 23.68 11.09 -10.14
N LYS A 147 24.81 11.49 -10.72
CA LYS A 147 25.48 10.74 -11.79
C LYS A 147 26.78 10.14 -11.30
N HIS A 148 26.99 8.86 -11.59
CA HIS A 148 28.24 8.18 -11.28
C HIS A 148 28.55 7.12 -12.33
N THR A 149 29.76 6.58 -12.28
CA THR A 149 30.24 5.55 -13.20
C THR A 149 30.57 4.29 -12.43
N ILE A 150 30.14 3.13 -12.94
CA ILE A 150 30.57 1.84 -12.41
C ILE A 150 32.07 1.69 -12.69
N PRO A 151 32.94 1.46 -11.67
CA PRO A 151 34.38 1.36 -11.92
C PRO A 151 34.71 0.26 -12.93
N LYS A 152 35.61 0.54 -13.88
CA LYS A 152 35.98 -0.41 -14.95
C LYS A 152 36.65 -1.68 -14.42
N ASP A 153 37.42 -1.55 -13.35
CA ASP A 153 38.14 -2.68 -12.74
C ASP A 153 37.26 -3.53 -11.81
N LEU A 154 35.98 -3.17 -11.62
CA LEU A 154 35.07 -3.89 -10.73
C LEU A 154 34.88 -5.32 -11.20
N ALA A 155 35.04 -6.28 -10.29
CA ALA A 155 34.78 -7.68 -10.60
C ALA A 155 33.34 -7.93 -11.08
N ASN A 156 33.18 -8.87 -12.01
CA ASN A 156 31.85 -9.27 -12.49
C ASN A 156 31.03 -9.93 -11.36
N GLY A 157 29.71 -9.80 -11.45
CA GLY A 157 28.76 -10.51 -10.60
C GLY A 157 27.64 -9.64 -10.06
N ASP A 158 26.91 -10.16 -9.08
CA ASP A 158 25.75 -9.50 -8.50
C ASP A 158 26.16 -8.55 -7.36
N TYR A 159 25.62 -7.34 -7.40
CA TYR A 159 25.85 -6.29 -6.43
C TYR A 159 24.54 -5.63 -6.00
N ILE A 160 24.42 -5.37 -4.70
CA ILE A 160 23.49 -4.35 -4.21
C ILE A 160 24.21 -3.01 -4.33
N ILE A 161 23.58 -2.06 -5.00
CA ILE A 161 24.06 -0.68 -5.12
C ILE A 161 23.24 0.22 -4.21
N ARG A 162 23.90 1.00 -3.35
CA ARG A 162 23.26 1.90 -2.40
C ARG A 162 23.61 3.33 -2.76
N ILE A 163 22.62 4.14 -3.05
CA ILE A 163 22.75 5.60 -3.08
C ILE A 163 22.22 6.18 -1.78
N GLU A 164 22.83 7.25 -1.29
CA GLU A 164 22.22 8.09 -0.28
C GLU A 164 22.48 9.56 -0.55
N ASN A 165 21.59 10.39 -0.01
CA ASN A 165 21.89 11.78 0.28
C ASN A 165 21.91 11.96 1.81
N LEU A 166 22.91 12.68 2.33
CA LEU A 166 23.00 13.03 3.74
C LEU A 166 22.59 14.49 3.92
N GLY A 167 21.42 14.76 4.48
CA GLY A 167 20.97 16.10 4.82
C GLY A 167 21.67 16.61 6.08
N LEU A 168 22.51 17.64 5.94
CA LEU A 168 23.37 18.17 7.02
C LEU A 168 22.98 19.61 7.41
N HIS A 169 21.71 19.96 7.27
CA HIS A 169 21.19 21.31 7.53
C HIS A 169 20.84 21.57 9.01
N ASN A 170 20.91 20.56 9.85
CA ASN A 170 20.67 20.58 11.29
C ASN A 170 21.72 19.70 12.00
N ASN A 171 21.79 19.76 13.33
CA ASN A 171 22.78 19.01 14.14
C ASN A 171 22.60 17.49 14.08
N ASP A 172 21.43 17.01 13.64
CA ASP A 172 21.09 15.59 13.51
C ASP A 172 21.05 15.21 12.03
N PRO A 173 22.13 14.66 11.44
CA PRO A 173 22.15 14.27 10.05
C PRO A 173 20.96 13.41 9.66
N GLU A 174 20.36 13.75 8.52
CA GLU A 174 19.26 13.01 7.93
C GLU A 174 19.79 12.13 6.81
N VAL A 175 19.57 10.81 6.91
CA VAL A 175 20.04 9.84 5.92
C VAL A 175 18.88 9.47 5.01
N PHE A 176 19.06 9.62 3.70
CA PHE A 176 18.09 9.23 2.67
C PHE A 176 18.67 8.11 1.79
N PRO A 177 18.75 6.85 2.29
CA PRO A 177 19.35 5.76 1.54
C PRO A 177 18.32 5.09 0.61
N THR A 178 18.80 4.54 -0.50
CA THR A 178 18.02 3.69 -1.41
C THR A 178 18.92 2.64 -2.02
N CYS A 179 18.45 1.39 -2.06
CA CYS A 179 19.19 0.28 -2.65
C CYS A 179 18.57 -0.20 -3.96
N GLY A 180 19.41 -0.46 -4.95
CA GLY A 180 19.07 -1.17 -6.17
C GLY A 180 19.88 -2.43 -6.34
N GLN A 181 19.50 -3.23 -7.35
CA GLN A 181 20.13 -4.51 -7.65
C GLN A 181 20.73 -4.47 -9.04
N ILE A 182 22.02 -4.77 -9.16
CA ILE A 182 22.72 -4.79 -10.44
C ILE A 182 23.53 -6.08 -10.62
N THR A 183 23.61 -6.56 -11.86
CA THR A 183 24.62 -7.54 -12.28
C THR A 183 25.64 -6.79 -13.12
N VAL A 184 26.90 -6.78 -12.67
CA VAL A 184 28.01 -6.15 -13.39
C VAL A 184 28.67 -7.15 -14.31
N GLU A 185 28.83 -6.76 -15.58
CA GLU A 185 29.50 -7.54 -16.64
C GLU A 185 30.63 -6.73 -17.27
N GLY A 186 31.61 -7.43 -17.87
CA GLY A 186 32.71 -6.80 -18.62
C GLY A 186 33.67 -5.96 -17.76
N GLY A 187 33.77 -6.24 -16.47
CA GLY A 187 34.72 -5.61 -15.55
C GLY A 187 36.03 -6.38 -15.38
N GLY A 188 36.85 -5.92 -14.44
CA GLY A 188 38.18 -6.44 -14.14
C GLY A 188 38.22 -7.44 -12.97
N ASN A 189 39.35 -7.48 -12.26
CA ASN A 189 39.57 -8.30 -11.06
C ASN A 189 39.89 -7.45 -9.82
N GLY A 190 39.56 -6.16 -9.86
CA GLY A 190 39.82 -5.24 -8.76
C GLY A 190 38.91 -5.52 -7.56
N ALA A 191 39.49 -5.43 -6.36
CA ALA A 191 38.79 -5.55 -5.11
C ALA A 191 39.17 -4.37 -4.17
N PRO A 192 38.22 -3.79 -3.44
CA PRO A 192 38.54 -2.80 -2.40
C PRO A 192 39.37 -3.44 -1.28
N GLY A 193 40.27 -2.64 -0.69
CA GLY A 193 41.01 -3.04 0.50
C GLY A 193 40.11 -3.23 1.72
N ALA A 194 40.61 -3.95 2.73
CA ALA A 194 39.86 -4.22 3.97
C ALA A 194 39.51 -2.94 4.77
N ASP A 195 40.27 -1.87 4.56
CA ASP A 195 40.08 -0.52 5.10
C ASP A 195 39.02 0.30 4.34
N GLN A 196 38.74 -0.07 3.09
CA GLN A 196 37.70 0.55 2.26
C GLN A 196 36.32 -0.13 2.42
N MET A 197 36.29 -1.28 3.09
CA MET A 197 35.07 -2.01 3.38
C MET A 197 34.45 -1.51 4.69
N VAL A 198 33.12 -1.37 4.72
CA VAL A 198 32.33 -1.00 5.90
C VAL A 198 31.02 -1.81 5.96
N GLN A 199 30.27 -1.63 7.04
CA GLN A 199 28.94 -2.19 7.25
C GLN A 199 27.95 -1.06 7.58
N PHE A 200 26.68 -1.26 7.22
CA PHE A 200 25.59 -0.34 7.54
C PHE A 200 24.50 -1.12 8.27
N PRO A 201 24.25 -0.95 9.57
CA PRO A 201 24.84 0.05 10.46
C PRO A 201 26.30 -0.16 10.84
N GLY A 202 27.02 0.93 11.12
CA GLY A 202 28.41 0.93 11.62
C GLY A 202 29.39 1.85 10.89
N ALA A 203 29.14 2.20 9.61
CA ALA A 203 30.03 3.07 8.84
C ALA A 203 30.03 4.54 9.32
N TYR A 204 28.96 4.96 9.99
CA TYR A 204 28.76 6.30 10.52
C TYR A 204 28.65 6.25 12.04
N GLN A 205 29.20 7.27 12.71
CA GLN A 205 29.17 7.41 14.15
C GLN A 205 28.66 8.81 14.52
N PRO A 206 27.97 8.97 15.67
CA PRO A 206 27.49 10.28 16.09
C PRO A 206 28.68 11.24 16.28
N GLY A 207 28.57 12.44 15.71
CA GLY A 207 29.68 13.40 15.70
C GLY A 207 30.89 12.99 14.87
N GLY A 208 30.78 11.93 14.05
CA GLY A 208 31.84 11.48 13.15
C GLY A 208 32.19 12.53 12.09
N LYS A 209 33.38 12.39 11.49
CA LYS A 209 33.85 13.28 10.42
C LYS A 209 32.83 13.30 9.26
N GLY A 210 32.52 14.49 8.76
CA GLY A 210 31.59 14.66 7.64
C GLY A 210 30.10 14.58 8.00
N LEU A 211 29.76 14.53 9.29
CA LEU A 211 28.39 14.46 9.81
C LEU A 211 28.02 15.67 10.67
N THR A 212 28.79 16.74 10.62
CA THR A 212 28.47 18.01 11.26
C THR A 212 27.58 18.87 10.35
N MET A 213 26.93 19.89 10.93
CA MET A 213 26.16 20.84 10.13
C MET A 213 27.02 21.42 9.01
N ILE A 214 26.51 21.33 7.79
CA ILE A 214 27.24 21.73 6.59
C ILE A 214 27.61 23.23 6.60
N TYR A 215 26.80 24.05 7.26
CA TYR A 215 27.03 25.49 7.42
C TYR A 215 28.23 25.82 8.31
N ASN A 216 28.68 24.87 9.14
CA ASN A 216 29.83 25.03 10.03
C ASN A 216 31.14 24.53 9.40
N VAL A 217 31.08 23.91 8.22
CA VAL A 217 32.27 23.38 7.55
C VAL A 217 33.06 24.53 6.92
N GLN A 218 34.23 24.80 7.47
CA GLN A 218 35.21 25.72 6.90
C GLN A 218 36.17 24.94 6.00
N GLY A 219 36.36 25.39 4.76
CA GLY A 219 37.25 24.74 3.79
C GLY A 219 36.70 23.46 3.16
N ASP A 220 37.61 22.52 2.88
CA ASP A 220 37.30 21.28 2.17
C ASP A 220 36.34 20.39 2.97
N PHE A 221 35.40 19.76 2.26
CA PHE A 221 34.48 18.83 2.90
C PHE A 221 35.16 17.49 3.10
N VAL A 222 35.16 17.00 4.33
CA VAL A 222 35.54 15.62 4.62
C VAL A 222 34.30 14.74 4.48
N PHE A 223 34.31 13.86 3.48
CA PHE A 223 33.20 12.92 3.28
C PHE A 223 33.17 11.86 4.39
N PRO A 224 31.97 11.50 4.91
CA PRO A 224 31.85 10.44 5.90
C PRO A 224 32.04 9.05 5.28
N GLY A 225 32.32 8.05 6.12
CA GLY A 225 32.52 6.66 5.69
C GLY A 225 33.94 6.38 5.18
N PRO A 226 34.14 5.25 4.46
CA PRO A 226 35.47 4.83 3.99
C PRO A 226 36.00 5.74 2.88
N ALA A 227 37.28 5.56 2.57
CA ALA A 227 37.89 6.15 1.39
C ALA A 227 37.19 5.68 0.11
N LEU A 228 37.18 6.55 -0.90
CA LEU A 228 36.64 6.26 -2.22
C LEU A 228 37.48 5.16 -2.89
N TRP A 229 36.82 4.13 -3.42
CA TRP A 229 37.45 3.11 -4.24
C TRP A 229 37.32 3.48 -5.73
N THR A 230 38.45 3.71 -6.39
CA THR A 230 38.53 4.18 -7.78
C THR A 230 39.00 3.11 -8.77
N GLY A 231 39.17 1.85 -8.33
CA GLY A 231 39.79 0.77 -9.10
C GLY A 231 41.19 0.40 -8.58
N GLY A 232 41.81 -0.64 -9.16
CA GLY A 232 43.22 -0.96 -8.91
C GLY A 232 43.65 -1.52 -7.54
N GLY A 233 42.75 -2.09 -6.74
CA GLY A 233 43.11 -2.68 -5.43
C GLY A 233 43.33 -4.20 -5.51
N GLY A 234 44.53 -4.67 -5.15
CA GLY A 234 44.82 -6.11 -5.03
C GLY A 234 46.31 -6.48 -5.01
N GLY A 235 47.10 -5.90 -4.09
CA GLY A 235 48.41 -6.48 -3.74
C GLY A 235 48.25 -7.62 -2.74
N GLY A 236 48.80 -8.81 -3.06
CA GLY A 236 49.09 -9.83 -2.04
C GLY A 236 48.48 -11.23 -2.22
N GLY A 237 48.35 -11.74 -3.44
CA GLY A 237 48.19 -13.17 -3.68
C GLY A 237 49.18 -13.58 -4.76
N ALA A 238 50.21 -14.34 -4.41
CA ALA A 238 51.22 -14.81 -5.35
C ALA A 238 50.54 -15.44 -6.58
N ALA A 239 50.97 -15.02 -7.77
CA ALA A 239 50.65 -15.70 -9.00
C ALA A 239 51.02 -17.19 -8.85
N PRO A 240 50.14 -18.14 -9.19
CA PRO A 240 50.52 -19.54 -9.20
C PRO A 240 51.65 -19.73 -10.24
N PRO A 241 52.70 -20.52 -9.92
CA PRO A 241 53.72 -20.85 -10.91
C PRO A 241 53.09 -21.64 -12.07
N PRO A 242 53.67 -21.58 -13.28
CA PRO A 242 53.09 -22.20 -14.47
C PRO A 242 52.91 -23.73 -14.29
N PRO A 243 51.81 -24.32 -14.81
CA PRO A 243 51.39 -25.66 -14.42
C PRO A 243 52.27 -26.75 -15.03
N ASP A 244 52.61 -27.71 -14.17
CA ASP A 244 53.16 -29.01 -14.52
C ASP A 244 52.04 -29.88 -15.11
N LYS A 245 52.18 -30.27 -16.38
CA LYS A 245 51.12 -30.85 -17.23
C LYS A 245 50.54 -32.17 -16.71
N GLU A 246 51.25 -32.84 -15.80
CA GLU A 246 50.82 -34.10 -15.21
C GLU A 246 49.87 -33.92 -14.01
N LYS A 247 50.01 -32.79 -13.29
CA LYS A 247 49.13 -32.43 -12.17
C LYS A 247 47.78 -31.88 -12.66
N GLU A 248 47.77 -31.19 -13.79
CA GLU A 248 46.58 -30.62 -14.43
C GLU A 248 45.59 -31.70 -14.90
N LYS A 249 46.09 -32.86 -15.34
CA LYS A 249 45.23 -33.99 -15.77
C LYS A 249 44.52 -34.66 -14.60
N LYS A 250 45.23 -34.88 -13.48
CA LYS A 250 44.63 -35.45 -12.25
C LYS A 250 43.65 -34.48 -11.58
N GLU A 251 43.96 -33.18 -11.53
CA GLU A 251 43.03 -32.17 -11.02
C GLU A 251 41.79 -32.01 -11.89
N LYS A 252 41.92 -32.15 -13.22
CA LYS A 252 40.77 -32.11 -14.13
C LYS A 252 39.84 -33.30 -13.93
N GLU A 253 40.38 -34.51 -13.81
CA GLU A 253 39.58 -35.71 -13.51
C GLU A 253 38.93 -35.66 -12.12
N GLU A 254 39.61 -35.14 -11.09
CA GLU A 254 39.03 -34.98 -9.75
C GLU A 254 37.95 -33.88 -9.72
N LYS A 255 38.15 -32.78 -10.45
CA LYS A 255 37.18 -31.69 -10.58
C LYS A 255 35.93 -32.14 -11.35
N GLU A 256 36.09 -32.94 -12.40
CA GLU A 256 34.98 -33.49 -13.16
C GLU A 256 34.18 -34.52 -12.35
N LYS A 257 34.86 -35.33 -11.53
CA LYS A 257 34.22 -36.23 -10.56
C LYS A 257 33.44 -35.47 -9.48
N LYS A 258 34.03 -34.41 -8.90
CA LYS A 258 33.36 -33.54 -7.92
C LYS A 258 32.19 -32.76 -8.51
N GLU A 259 32.28 -32.33 -9.77
CA GLU A 259 31.18 -31.65 -10.45
C GLU A 259 30.02 -32.63 -10.75
N LYS A 260 30.32 -33.87 -11.13
CA LYS A 260 29.31 -34.91 -11.33
C LYS A 260 28.59 -35.27 -10.03
N GLU A 261 29.33 -35.42 -8.93
CA GLU A 261 28.78 -35.70 -7.60
C GLU A 261 27.93 -34.53 -7.07
N LYS A 262 28.35 -33.28 -7.34
CA LYS A 262 27.57 -32.09 -7.01
C LYS A 262 26.26 -32.02 -7.82
N LYS A 263 26.30 -32.33 -9.12
CA LYS A 263 25.09 -32.38 -9.97
C LYS A 263 24.11 -33.46 -9.54
N GLU A 264 24.59 -34.65 -9.17
CA GLU A 264 23.73 -35.71 -8.62
C GLU A 264 23.09 -35.30 -7.28
N LYS A 265 23.84 -34.62 -6.40
CA LYS A 265 23.32 -34.11 -5.13
C LYS A 265 22.27 -33.02 -5.33
N GLU A 266 22.50 -32.07 -6.23
CA GLU A 266 21.54 -31.02 -6.60
C GLU A 266 20.27 -31.60 -7.24
N GLU A 267 20.40 -32.63 -8.10
CA GLU A 267 19.23 -33.29 -8.70
C GLU A 267 18.41 -34.06 -7.66
N LYS A 268 19.08 -34.73 -6.70
CA LYS A 268 18.41 -35.43 -5.59
C LYS A 268 17.67 -34.46 -4.67
N GLU A 269 18.29 -33.34 -4.31
CA GLU A 269 17.68 -32.30 -3.47
C GLU A 269 16.50 -31.61 -4.17
N LYS A 270 16.60 -31.39 -5.49
CA LYS A 270 15.48 -30.88 -6.30
C LYS A 270 14.30 -31.86 -6.32
N LYS A 271 14.55 -33.16 -6.53
CA LYS A 271 13.49 -34.20 -6.49
C LYS A 271 12.82 -34.29 -5.12
N GLU A 272 13.59 -34.19 -4.04
CA GLU A 272 13.05 -34.22 -2.67
C GLU A 272 12.19 -32.98 -2.37
N LYS A 273 12.61 -31.79 -2.86
CA LYS A 273 11.84 -30.55 -2.74
C LYS A 273 10.53 -30.61 -3.54
N GLU A 274 10.56 -31.12 -4.77
CA GLU A 274 9.36 -31.30 -5.61
C GLU A 274 8.38 -32.31 -4.98
N GLU A 275 8.87 -33.40 -4.38
CA GLU A 275 8.03 -34.38 -3.68
C GLU A 275 7.38 -33.78 -2.42
N LYS A 276 8.14 -32.97 -1.66
CA LYS A 276 7.62 -32.27 -0.47
C LYS A 276 6.54 -31.25 -0.83
N GLU A 277 6.75 -30.46 -1.89
CA GLU A 277 5.78 -29.48 -2.36
C GLU A 277 4.50 -30.15 -2.89
N LYS A 278 4.64 -31.30 -3.57
CA LYS A 278 3.49 -32.10 -4.01
C LYS A 278 2.68 -32.65 -2.82
N LYS A 279 3.34 -33.19 -1.79
CA LYS A 279 2.67 -33.68 -0.57
C LYS A 279 1.94 -32.56 0.19
N GLU A 280 2.56 -31.39 0.29
CA GLU A 280 1.94 -30.23 0.95
C GLU A 280 0.71 -29.71 0.19
N LYS A 281 0.77 -29.72 -1.14
CA LYS A 281 -0.37 -29.36 -2.01
C LYS A 281 -1.52 -30.35 -1.87
N GLU A 282 -1.25 -31.66 -1.87
CA GLU A 282 -2.25 -32.71 -1.67
C GLU A 282 -2.90 -32.63 -0.27
N GLU A 283 -2.12 -32.35 0.78
CA GLU A 283 -2.64 -32.17 2.14
C GLU A 283 -3.54 -30.92 2.24
N LYS A 284 -3.15 -29.81 1.61
CA LYS A 284 -3.94 -28.58 1.57
C LYS A 284 -5.27 -28.79 0.84
N GLU A 285 -5.26 -29.50 -0.29
CA GLU A 285 -6.45 -29.81 -1.05
C GLU A 285 -7.40 -30.74 -0.27
N LYS A 286 -6.86 -31.72 0.45
CA LYS A 286 -7.65 -32.60 1.33
C LYS A 286 -8.32 -31.80 2.47
N LYS A 287 -7.58 -30.91 3.14
CA LYS A 287 -8.12 -30.04 4.20
C LYS A 287 -9.21 -29.10 3.68
N GLU A 288 -9.05 -28.56 2.47
CA GLU A 288 -10.07 -27.71 1.85
C GLU A 288 -11.34 -28.49 1.51
N LYS A 289 -11.21 -29.73 1.02
CA LYS A 289 -12.34 -30.60 0.70
C LYS A 289 -13.11 -31.00 1.98
N GLU A 290 -12.41 -31.36 3.05
CA GLU A 290 -13.03 -31.64 4.35
C GLU A 290 -13.74 -30.43 4.95
N ALA A 291 -13.17 -29.22 4.82
CA ALA A 291 -13.80 -27.99 5.28
C ALA A 291 -15.10 -27.68 4.50
N LYS A 292 -15.09 -27.84 3.18
CA LYS A 292 -16.28 -27.65 2.33
C LYS A 292 -17.38 -28.65 2.66
N GLU A 293 -17.03 -29.90 2.97
CA GLU A 293 -18.01 -30.93 3.36
C GLU A 293 -18.64 -30.62 4.73
N LYS A 294 -17.83 -30.16 5.71
CA LYS A 294 -18.36 -29.73 7.02
C LYS A 294 -19.30 -28.53 6.89
N GLU A 295 -18.94 -27.54 6.08
CA GLU A 295 -19.80 -26.37 5.83
C GLU A 295 -21.12 -26.76 5.15
N ALA A 296 -21.10 -27.72 4.21
CA ALA A 296 -22.29 -28.23 3.56
C ALA A 296 -23.23 -28.96 4.54
N LYS A 297 -22.67 -29.83 5.41
CA LYS A 297 -23.43 -30.54 6.45
C LYS A 297 -24.06 -29.58 7.47
N GLU A 298 -23.33 -28.53 7.86
CA GLU A 298 -23.85 -27.50 8.77
C GLU A 298 -25.00 -26.69 8.13
N LYS A 299 -24.91 -26.36 6.84
CA LYS A 299 -25.99 -25.69 6.10
C LYS A 299 -27.24 -26.56 6.00
N GLU A 300 -27.09 -27.85 5.70
CA GLU A 300 -28.21 -28.78 5.62
C GLU A 300 -28.90 -28.97 6.98
N ALA A 301 -28.12 -29.05 8.08
CA ALA A 301 -28.66 -29.13 9.43
C ALA A 301 -29.48 -27.88 9.80
N LYS A 302 -28.95 -26.68 9.51
CA LYS A 302 -29.66 -25.40 9.74
C LYS A 302 -30.94 -25.29 8.90
N GLU A 303 -30.95 -25.84 7.69
CA GLU A 303 -32.15 -25.84 6.85
C GLU A 303 -33.24 -26.79 7.39
N LYS A 304 -32.85 -27.97 7.91
CA LYS A 304 -33.77 -28.91 8.57
C LYS A 304 -34.38 -28.31 9.83
N GLU A 305 -33.56 -27.71 10.69
CA GLU A 305 -34.02 -27.02 11.91
C GLU A 305 -34.98 -25.87 11.59
N ALA A 306 -34.71 -25.10 10.53
CA ALA A 306 -35.60 -24.03 10.07
C ALA A 306 -36.94 -24.54 9.53
N LYS A 307 -36.96 -25.72 8.87
CA LYS A 307 -38.20 -26.36 8.40
C LYS A 307 -39.04 -26.88 9.56
N GLU A 308 -38.43 -27.57 10.51
CA GLU A 308 -39.13 -28.06 11.72
C GLU A 308 -39.73 -26.91 12.53
N LYS A 309 -38.99 -25.80 12.68
CA LYS A 309 -39.50 -24.62 13.37
C LYS A 309 -40.71 -24.01 12.66
N LYS A 310 -40.68 -23.91 11.34
CA LYS A 310 -41.83 -23.41 10.54
C LYS A 310 -43.04 -24.32 10.65
N GLU A 311 -42.84 -25.63 10.62
CA GLU A 311 -43.93 -26.60 10.75
C GLU A 311 -44.58 -26.54 12.14
N LYS A 312 -43.78 -26.35 13.19
CA LYS A 312 -44.27 -26.13 14.55
C LYS A 312 -45.06 -24.82 14.68
N GLU A 313 -44.56 -23.72 14.11
CA GLU A 313 -45.26 -22.42 14.07
C GLU A 313 -46.59 -22.51 13.30
N GLU A 314 -46.64 -23.25 12.19
CA GLU A 314 -47.87 -23.47 11.42
C GLU A 314 -48.90 -24.31 12.19
N LYS A 315 -48.45 -25.34 12.90
CA LYS A 315 -49.32 -26.17 13.75
C LYS A 315 -49.90 -25.37 14.92
N GLU A 316 -49.09 -24.55 15.58
CA GLU A 316 -49.55 -23.64 16.64
C GLU A 316 -50.55 -22.61 16.11
N LYS A 317 -50.36 -22.11 14.88
CA LYS A 317 -51.30 -21.18 14.24
C LYS A 317 -52.65 -21.87 13.94
N LYS A 318 -52.63 -23.08 13.40
CA LYS A 318 -53.86 -23.86 13.13
C LYS A 318 -54.63 -24.16 14.43
N GLU A 319 -53.94 -24.50 15.51
CA GLU A 319 -54.58 -24.75 16.81
C GLU A 319 -55.20 -23.47 17.40
N LYS A 320 -54.56 -22.31 17.22
CA LYS A 320 -55.12 -21.01 17.63
C LYS A 320 -56.36 -20.63 16.79
N GLU A 321 -56.32 -20.84 15.48
CA GLU A 321 -57.47 -20.60 14.59
C GLU A 321 -58.66 -21.52 14.91
N GLU A 322 -58.41 -22.78 15.29
CA GLU A 322 -59.46 -23.71 15.71
C GLU A 322 -60.08 -23.32 17.07
N LYS A 323 -59.26 -22.85 18.01
CA LYS A 323 -59.72 -22.29 19.29
C LYS A 323 -60.55 -21.01 19.10
N GLU A 324 -60.21 -20.14 18.14
CA GLU A 324 -61.02 -18.96 17.80
C GLU A 324 -62.34 -19.33 17.11
N LYS A 325 -62.35 -20.31 16.19
CA LYS A 325 -63.58 -20.80 15.54
C LYS A 325 -64.58 -21.41 16.53
N ASN A 326 -64.09 -22.11 17.56
CA ASN A 326 -64.96 -22.64 18.61
C ASN A 326 -65.48 -21.56 19.58
N LYS A 327 -64.79 -20.42 19.69
CA LYS A 327 -65.26 -19.25 20.48
C LYS A 327 -66.38 -18.46 19.78
N ASN A 328 -66.47 -18.55 18.45
CA ASN A 328 -67.44 -17.83 17.62
C ASN A 328 -68.76 -18.58 17.36
N LYS A 329 -69.00 -19.72 18.02
CA LYS A 329 -70.26 -20.47 17.91
C LYS A 329 -71.36 -20.05 18.89
N ASP A 330 -71.04 -19.22 19.89
CA ASP A 330 -72.00 -18.71 20.88
C ASP A 330 -72.10 -17.19 20.81
N THR A 331 -72.67 -16.64 19.73
CA THR A 331 -73.23 -15.27 19.78
C THR A 331 -74.29 -15.05 18.69
N PRO A 332 -75.53 -14.69 19.04
CA PRO A 332 -76.59 -14.44 18.06
C PRO A 332 -76.33 -13.19 17.23
N THR A 333 -76.61 -13.29 15.94
CA THR A 333 -76.60 -12.22 14.95
C THR A 333 -77.68 -11.19 15.22
N ASP A 334 -77.30 -9.90 15.19
CA ASP A 334 -78.21 -8.80 14.84
C ASP A 334 -77.55 -7.91 13.76
N PRO A 335 -78.29 -7.43 12.75
CA PRO A 335 -77.72 -6.75 11.60
C PRO A 335 -77.78 -5.23 11.74
N ALA A 336 -76.66 -4.54 11.55
CA ALA A 336 -76.55 -3.25 10.86
C ALA A 336 -75.25 -2.52 11.21
N THR A 337 -74.32 -2.44 10.26
CA THR A 337 -74.02 -1.20 9.52
C THR A 337 -72.69 -1.35 8.77
N ASN A 338 -72.75 -0.88 7.54
CA ASN A 338 -71.76 -1.02 6.48
C ASN A 338 -70.58 -0.06 6.71
N SER A 339 -69.36 -0.55 6.83
CA SER A 339 -68.17 0.20 6.40
C SER A 339 -67.01 -0.75 6.07
N THR A 340 -66.78 -0.93 4.78
CA THR A 340 -65.60 -1.55 4.22
C THR A 340 -64.36 -0.69 4.52
N MET A 341 -63.41 -1.20 5.29
CA MET A 341 -62.01 -0.76 5.22
C MET A 341 -61.05 -1.95 5.39
N ASP A 342 -60.42 -2.25 4.26
CA ASP A 342 -59.27 -3.09 3.98
C ASP A 342 -58.17 -3.10 5.07
N HIS A 343 -57.83 -4.28 5.59
CA HIS A 343 -56.73 -4.50 6.54
C HIS A 343 -55.37 -4.51 5.79
N GLY A 344 -54.88 -3.34 5.40
CA GLY A 344 -53.52 -3.19 4.90
C GLY A 344 -52.47 -3.29 6.01
N GLU A 345 -51.40 -4.06 5.81
CA GLU A 345 -50.22 -4.08 6.69
C GLU A 345 -49.57 -2.69 6.77
N TYR A 346 -49.09 -2.29 7.95
CA TYR A 346 -48.41 -1.01 8.17
C TYR A 346 -46.99 -1.22 8.71
N ALA A 347 -46.05 -0.39 8.29
CA ALA A 347 -44.71 -0.27 8.84
C ALA A 347 -44.56 1.01 9.67
N TRP A 348 -43.70 0.98 10.68
CA TRP A 348 -43.43 2.11 11.57
C TRP A 348 -42.03 2.69 11.29
N VAL A 349 -41.95 4.01 11.17
CA VAL A 349 -40.69 4.74 10.94
C VAL A 349 -40.50 5.79 12.05
N MET A 350 -39.30 5.86 12.63
CA MET A 350 -38.95 6.92 13.60
C MET A 350 -38.44 8.18 12.87
N VAL A 351 -38.93 9.34 13.27
CA VAL A 351 -38.49 10.65 12.78
C VAL A 351 -38.20 11.61 13.93
N PRO A 352 -37.25 12.56 13.80
CA PRO A 352 -36.96 13.53 14.85
C PRO A 352 -38.14 14.49 15.09
N VAL A 353 -38.44 14.82 16.35
CA VAL A 353 -39.56 15.71 16.72
C VAL A 353 -39.23 17.18 16.41
N ASN A 354 -37.95 17.56 16.51
CA ASN A 354 -37.48 18.94 16.38
C ASN A 354 -37.24 19.39 14.92
N MET A 355 -37.61 18.55 13.94
CA MET A 355 -37.50 18.85 12.51
C MET A 355 -38.89 18.89 11.87
N ALA A 356 -39.09 19.83 10.93
CA ALA A 356 -40.29 19.82 10.11
C ALA A 356 -40.26 18.55 9.25
N THR A 357 -41.26 17.69 9.42
CA THR A 357 -41.35 16.42 8.68
C THR A 357 -42.62 16.46 7.86
N THR A 358 -42.48 16.42 6.53
CA THR A 358 -43.61 16.27 5.62
C THR A 358 -43.52 14.90 4.97
N ILE A 359 -44.57 14.11 5.14
CA ILE A 359 -44.65 12.76 4.58
C ILE A 359 -45.67 12.80 3.46
N THR A 360 -45.21 12.52 2.25
CA THR A 360 -46.06 12.46 1.08
C THR A 360 -46.18 11.00 0.65
N VAL A 361 -47.36 10.43 0.89
CA VAL A 361 -47.71 9.10 0.40
C VAL A 361 -48.32 9.28 -0.99
N ILE A 362 -47.60 8.87 -2.04
CA ILE A 362 -48.09 8.96 -3.42
C ILE A 362 -48.79 7.63 -3.73
N ARG A 363 -50.13 7.63 -3.70
CA ARG A 363 -50.92 6.54 -4.29
C ARG A 363 -51.17 6.85 -5.77
N PRO A 364 -51.30 5.83 -6.64
CA PRO A 364 -51.55 6.05 -8.06
C PRO A 364 -52.82 6.86 -8.36
N THR A 365 -53.80 6.95 -7.46
CA THR A 365 -55.12 7.56 -7.76
C THR A 365 -55.82 8.23 -6.56
N GLY A 366 -55.17 9.04 -5.73
CA GLY A 366 -55.92 9.77 -4.69
C GLY A 366 -55.13 10.65 -3.72
N LYS A 367 -55.87 11.58 -3.08
CA LYS A 367 -55.42 12.68 -2.21
C LYS A 367 -54.34 12.29 -1.18
N PRO A 368 -53.42 13.22 -0.83
CA PRO A 368 -52.38 12.97 0.17
C PRO A 368 -52.99 12.66 1.54
N LEU A 369 -52.47 11.62 2.20
CA LEU A 369 -52.82 11.28 3.57
C LEU A 369 -51.96 12.10 4.55
N GLN A 370 -52.62 12.72 5.52
CA GLN A 370 -51.96 13.30 6.70
C GLN A 370 -51.50 12.13 7.58
N ALA A 371 -50.19 11.96 7.77
CA ALA A 371 -49.66 10.93 8.65
C ALA A 371 -49.66 11.43 10.11
N SER A 372 -50.24 10.66 11.03
CA SER A 372 -50.21 11.00 12.45
C SER A 372 -48.84 10.65 13.05
N LYS A 373 -48.24 11.62 13.76
CA LYS A 373 -47.04 11.40 14.59
C LYS A 373 -47.49 10.90 15.96
N GLN A 374 -46.89 9.83 16.46
CA GLN A 374 -47.02 9.41 17.86
C GLN A 374 -45.68 9.58 18.57
N PRO A 375 -45.62 10.18 19.77
CA PRO A 375 -44.38 10.31 20.53
C PRO A 375 -43.73 8.94 20.79
N SER A 376 -42.40 8.87 20.79
CA SER A 376 -41.70 7.64 21.18
C SER A 376 -41.55 7.58 22.70
N ASP A 377 -42.06 6.52 23.31
CA ASP A 377 -41.98 6.29 24.76
C ASP A 377 -40.53 6.07 25.25
N LYS A 378 -39.59 5.77 24.34
CA LYS A 378 -38.19 5.45 24.67
C LYS A 378 -37.22 6.60 24.42
N ASN A 379 -37.58 7.57 23.59
CA ASN A 379 -36.74 8.74 23.33
C ASN A 379 -37.61 9.94 22.92
N PRO A 380 -37.70 10.98 23.76
CA PRO A 380 -38.57 12.14 23.51
C PRO A 380 -38.16 12.97 22.29
N ASP A 381 -36.93 12.80 21.79
CA ASP A 381 -36.44 13.49 20.60
C ASP A 381 -36.99 12.89 19.29
N PHE A 382 -37.70 11.75 19.35
CA PHE A 382 -38.22 11.03 18.18
C PHE A 382 -39.71 10.69 18.30
N ALA A 383 -40.40 10.66 17.14
CA ALA A 383 -41.78 10.25 17.01
C ALA A 383 -41.92 9.11 15.98
N TRP A 384 -42.84 8.19 16.24
CA TRP A 384 -43.24 7.14 15.31
C TRP A 384 -44.26 7.66 14.31
N VAL A 385 -44.07 7.28 13.05
CA VAL A 385 -45.05 7.48 11.99
C VAL A 385 -45.43 6.16 11.36
N LYS A 386 -46.73 5.95 11.20
CA LYS A 386 -47.32 4.76 10.59
C LYS A 386 -47.44 4.96 9.08
N ILE A 387 -46.89 4.04 8.29
CA ILE A 387 -46.90 4.09 6.83
C ILE A 387 -47.46 2.77 6.28
N PRO A 388 -48.41 2.79 5.32
CA PRO A 388 -48.92 1.56 4.70
C PRO A 388 -47.84 0.84 3.88
N VAL A 389 -47.77 -0.49 4.01
CA VAL A 389 -46.86 -1.35 3.24
C VAL A 389 -47.42 -1.55 1.83
N GLY A 390 -46.55 -1.54 0.80
CA GLY A 390 -46.95 -1.76 -0.59
C GLY A 390 -47.21 -0.51 -1.43
N VAL A 391 -47.01 0.70 -0.88
CA VAL A 391 -47.08 1.97 -1.63
C VAL A 391 -45.76 2.74 -1.56
N THR A 392 -45.43 3.46 -2.64
CA THR A 392 -44.23 4.31 -2.66
C THR A 392 -44.46 5.54 -1.78
N THR A 393 -43.65 5.69 -0.73
CA THR A 393 -43.75 6.81 0.21
C THR A 393 -42.45 7.59 0.23
N THR A 394 -42.55 8.91 0.06
CA THR A 394 -41.42 9.83 0.18
C THR A 394 -41.51 10.56 1.52
N VAL A 395 -40.45 10.49 2.31
CA VAL A 395 -40.34 11.18 3.61
C VAL A 395 -39.34 12.32 3.45
N ASN A 396 -39.81 13.56 3.54
CA ASN A 396 -38.95 14.75 3.54
C ASN A 396 -38.82 15.28 4.97
N VAL A 397 -37.59 15.40 5.46
CA VAL A 397 -37.26 15.99 6.76
C VAL A 397 -36.45 17.25 6.51
N THR A 398 -36.96 18.39 6.95
CA THR A 398 -36.29 19.69 6.82
C THR A 398 -36.05 20.30 8.19
N SER A 399 -34.83 20.81 8.40
CA SER A 399 -34.49 21.57 9.60
C SER A 399 -35.21 22.92 9.54
N PRO A 400 -35.86 23.40 10.62
CA PRO A 400 -36.58 24.67 10.60
C PRO A 400 -35.70 25.90 10.37
N ASN A 401 -34.36 25.79 10.53
CA ASN A 401 -33.46 26.94 10.66
C ASN A 401 -32.26 26.94 9.70
N ASP A 402 -32.37 26.49 8.45
CA ASP A 402 -31.34 26.82 7.44
C ASP A 402 -31.91 26.91 6.01
N PRO A 403 -31.58 27.97 5.23
CA PRO A 403 -31.89 28.05 3.80
C PRO A 403 -31.06 27.04 2.99
N PRO A 404 -31.54 26.62 1.80
CA PRO A 404 -30.97 25.49 1.07
C PRO A 404 -29.50 25.73 0.69
N PRO A 405 -28.56 24.81 1.03
CA PRO A 405 -27.17 24.99 0.64
C PRO A 405 -26.97 24.71 -0.84
N LYS A 406 -26.39 25.68 -1.56
CA LYS A 406 -25.75 25.46 -2.87
C LYS A 406 -24.68 24.38 -2.73
N PRO A 407 -24.55 23.44 -3.68
CA PRO A 407 -23.76 22.23 -3.48
C PRO A 407 -22.26 22.58 -3.39
N LYS A 408 -21.70 22.50 -2.18
CA LYS A 408 -20.24 22.48 -1.97
C LYS A 408 -19.84 21.07 -1.56
N ALA A 409 -19.24 20.35 -2.51
CA ALA A 409 -18.81 18.97 -2.45
C ALA A 409 -17.63 18.73 -1.48
N ARG A 410 -17.84 18.92 -0.17
CA ARG A 410 -16.78 18.68 0.82
C ARG A 410 -17.19 17.96 2.11
N LEU A 411 -18.41 17.42 2.18
CA LEU A 411 -18.90 16.67 3.36
C LEU A 411 -19.39 15.24 3.06
N VAL A 412 -19.04 14.68 1.89
CA VAL A 412 -19.30 13.26 1.55
C VAL A 412 -18.00 12.42 1.49
N LYS A 413 -16.83 13.03 1.71
CA LYS A 413 -15.52 12.34 1.65
C LYS A 413 -15.09 11.57 2.91
N ARG A 414 -15.95 11.46 3.94
CA ARG A 414 -15.60 10.74 5.19
C ARG A 414 -16.52 9.54 5.49
N TRP A 415 -17.34 9.11 4.53
CA TRP A 415 -18.27 7.99 4.74
C TRP A 415 -18.16 6.86 3.71
N PHE A 416 -17.43 7.04 2.62
CA PHE A 416 -17.16 5.99 1.65
C PHE A 416 -15.67 5.97 1.34
N GLY A 417 -15.00 4.90 1.74
CA GLY A 417 -13.59 4.66 1.44
C GLY A 417 -13.33 4.60 -0.07
N GLU A 418 -12.12 5.00 -0.45
CA GLU A 418 -11.64 5.09 -1.83
C GLU A 418 -11.52 3.72 -2.48
N THR A 419 -12.62 3.20 -3.02
CA THR A 419 -12.60 2.23 -4.10
C THR A 419 -13.88 2.38 -4.89
N LEU A 420 -13.86 3.24 -5.90
CA LEU A 420 -14.63 3.10 -7.14
C LEU A 420 -14.02 4.06 -8.16
N LEU A 421 -13.55 3.47 -9.26
CA LEU A 421 -12.78 4.09 -10.33
C LEU A 421 -13.61 5.11 -11.14
N LYS A 422 -12.88 5.99 -11.83
CA LYS A 422 -13.28 7.20 -12.57
C LYS A 422 -14.37 7.08 -13.65
N GLU A 423 -15.15 6.00 -13.73
CA GLU A 423 -16.21 5.85 -14.75
C GLU A 423 -17.64 6.10 -14.22
N GLU A 424 -17.88 6.12 -12.90
CA GLU A 424 -19.25 6.35 -12.37
C GLU A 424 -19.62 7.82 -12.17
N MET A 425 -18.65 8.75 -12.21
CA MET A 425 -18.95 10.19 -12.11
C MET A 425 -19.59 10.80 -13.37
N ALA A 426 -19.55 10.10 -14.51
CA ALA A 426 -20.16 10.58 -15.76
C ALA A 426 -21.65 10.19 -15.93
N ILE A 427 -22.23 9.47 -14.96
CA ILE A 427 -23.63 8.99 -15.02
C ILE A 427 -24.55 9.84 -14.11
N ALA A 428 -24.02 10.49 -13.07
CA ALA A 428 -24.81 11.35 -12.18
C ALA A 428 -25.28 12.68 -12.81
N GLU A 429 -24.68 13.13 -13.91
CA GLU A 429 -25.07 14.39 -14.60
C GLU A 429 -26.21 14.23 -15.62
N ARG A 430 -26.75 13.02 -15.83
CA ARG A 430 -27.84 12.77 -16.80
C ARG A 430 -29.17 12.27 -16.21
N GLY A 431 -29.34 12.25 -14.89
CA GLY A 431 -30.66 12.08 -14.27
C GLY A 431 -31.38 10.75 -14.55
N GLU A 432 -30.65 9.64 -14.76
CA GLU A 432 -31.24 8.31 -14.91
C GLU A 432 -31.06 7.43 -13.65
N GLN A 433 -32.02 6.52 -13.42
CA GLN A 433 -32.18 5.71 -12.21
C GLN A 433 -31.06 4.68 -11.99
N LEU A 434 -30.51 4.64 -10.76
CA LEU A 434 -29.63 3.56 -10.29
C LEU A 434 -30.45 2.35 -9.81
N LYS A 435 -30.34 1.21 -10.50
CA LYS A 435 -30.71 -0.11 -9.98
C LYS A 435 -29.51 -0.75 -9.28
N VAL A 436 -29.58 -0.92 -7.96
CA VAL A 436 -28.55 -1.62 -7.17
C VAL A 436 -28.86 -3.14 -7.10
N PRO A 437 -27.92 -4.05 -7.46
CA PRO A 437 -28.13 -5.48 -7.29
C PRO A 437 -28.05 -5.94 -5.82
N LYS A 438 -28.94 -6.86 -5.44
CA LYS A 438 -29.19 -7.38 -4.06
C LYS A 438 -28.01 -8.02 -3.29
N ARG A 439 -26.76 -7.99 -3.75
CA ARG A 439 -25.66 -8.80 -3.15
C ARG A 439 -24.58 -8.07 -2.35
N LEU A 440 -24.60 -6.74 -2.22
CA LEU A 440 -23.57 -6.03 -1.42
C LEU A 440 -23.99 -5.56 -0.02
N ALA A 441 -25.24 -5.76 0.42
CA ALA A 441 -25.71 -5.18 1.69
C ALA A 441 -25.40 -5.99 2.97
N LYS A 442 -24.81 -7.18 2.88
CA LYS A 442 -24.75 -8.11 4.04
C LYS A 442 -23.36 -8.30 4.69
N ARG A 443 -22.27 -7.73 4.14
CA ARG A 443 -20.91 -8.02 4.62
C ARG A 443 -20.20 -6.89 5.37
N GLU A 444 -20.62 -5.63 5.23
CA GLU A 444 -19.94 -4.51 5.91
C GLU A 444 -20.64 -4.00 7.18
N CYS A 445 -21.94 -4.29 7.38
CA CYS A 445 -22.64 -3.85 8.59
C CYS A 445 -22.17 -4.59 9.87
N ASN A 446 -21.71 -5.84 9.74
CA ASN A 446 -21.38 -6.68 10.89
C ASN A 446 -19.96 -6.50 11.46
N ARG A 447 -19.06 -5.76 10.78
CA ARG A 447 -17.66 -5.63 11.26
C ARG A 447 -17.43 -4.38 12.12
N TRP A 448 -18.33 -3.40 12.08
CA TRP A 448 -18.18 -2.14 12.81
C TRP A 448 -18.94 -2.12 14.15
N LEU A 449 -20.12 -2.75 14.23
CA LEU A 449 -20.96 -2.74 15.44
C LEU A 449 -20.41 -3.60 16.59
N CYS A 450 -19.68 -4.70 16.31
CA CYS A 450 -19.16 -5.58 17.37
C CYS A 450 -17.88 -5.09 18.07
N ARG A 451 -17.24 -3.99 17.62
CA ARG A 451 -15.96 -3.52 18.20
C ARG A 451 -16.09 -2.46 19.31
N ARG A 452 -17.31 -2.08 19.72
CA ARG A 452 -17.52 -1.07 20.78
C ARG A 452 -18.38 -1.49 21.97
N GLY A 453 -18.73 -2.77 22.13
CA GLY A 453 -19.24 -3.29 23.40
C GLY A 453 -20.47 -2.55 23.95
N TRP A 454 -21.49 -2.34 23.12
CA TRP A 454 -22.82 -1.91 23.54
C TRP A 454 -23.79 -3.05 23.21
N PRO A 455 -24.75 -3.37 24.10
CA PRO A 455 -25.54 -4.61 24.05
C PRO A 455 -26.37 -4.79 22.78
#